data_AF-A0A315X5U9-F1
#
_entry.id   AF-A0A315X5U9-F1
#
_cell.length_a   1.000
_cell.length_b   1.000
_cell.length_c   1.000
_cell.angle_alpha   90.00
_cell.angle_beta   90.00
_cell.angle_gamma   90.00
#
_symmetry.space_group_name_H-M   'P 1'
#
loop_
_entity.id
_entity.type
_entity.pdbx_description
1 polymer ?
#
loop_
_entity_poly.entity_id
_entity_poly.type
_entity_poly.pdbx_seq_one_letter_code
_entity_poly.pdbx_strand_id
1 'polypeptide(L)'
;MNRAARLQDEAERALAESRAALAHAEDSLAEIAAIETAATVETWLFGATTNMEEPLKNPFSAAPPAQQVAALREAEVQIAWQFSAAFKDMVALDATVGDDVLDLFLSDDGTGRDFGAPAERYRDLERRVDALKAAETAARERRVIAIRAVFATEAEVKREEARAKREEAKAIAAKTAKMLEALREHEGCDYAPSARQPGDRVVGGLGGGAPAIVTRIVPRSEYLQIEAAELDAEAARIAARKPVDSGAITLVTAEELWERLAELDPMVLGPTADDCLNFVREAERPALARLRSHGGPAMVDEHKELRYELVWRDGKVDVQRSRVYLWEPDFRKNPAGRDAQAARGAAQAIERGPMVVDPRDRPVRISDGRGEL
;
A
#
# COMPACT_ATOMS: atom_id res chain seq x y z
N MET A 1 -64.25 -29.48 19.07
CA MET A 1 -63.18 -28.61 19.60
C MET A 1 -63.29 -27.25 18.96
N ASN A 2 -63.32 -26.18 19.76
CA ASN A 2 -63.63 -24.82 19.33
C ASN A 2 -62.51 -24.24 18.46
N ARG A 3 -62.83 -23.68 17.30
CA ARG A 3 -61.89 -22.98 16.40
C ARG A 3 -61.10 -21.88 17.13
N ALA A 4 -61.74 -21.24 18.10
CA ALA A 4 -61.12 -20.24 18.98
C ALA A 4 -59.96 -20.81 19.81
N ALA A 5 -60.08 -22.05 20.31
CA ALA A 5 -59.02 -22.69 21.09
C ALA A 5 -57.79 -23.02 20.23
N ARG A 6 -57.99 -23.43 18.97
CA ARG A 6 -56.88 -23.68 18.04
C ARG A 6 -56.14 -22.40 17.65
N LEU A 7 -56.88 -21.32 17.41
CA LEU A 7 -56.28 -20.02 17.10
C LEU A 7 -55.51 -19.44 18.30
N GLN A 8 -55.98 -19.72 19.52
CA GLN A 8 -55.27 -19.33 20.74
C GLN A 8 -53.97 -20.12 20.91
N ASP A 9 -54.01 -21.45 20.73
CA ASP A 9 -52.80 -22.28 20.78
C ASP A 9 -51.76 -21.90 19.70
N GLU A 10 -52.23 -21.56 18.48
CA GLU A 10 -51.36 -21.10 17.39
C GLU A 10 -50.71 -19.74 17.70
N ALA A 11 -51.48 -18.80 18.28
CA ALA A 11 -50.95 -17.52 18.70
C ALA A 11 -49.93 -17.65 19.84
N GLU A 12 -50.18 -18.54 20.80
CA GLU A 12 -49.25 -18.81 21.90
C GLU A 12 -47.94 -19.44 21.41
N ARG A 13 -47.99 -20.34 20.41
CA ARG A 13 -46.79 -20.89 19.76
C ARG A 13 -46.00 -19.83 18.99
N ALA A 14 -46.67 -19.01 18.17
CA ALA A 14 -46.00 -17.94 17.42
C ALA A 14 -45.32 -16.92 18.37
N LEU A 15 -45.94 -16.64 19.52
CA LEU A 15 -45.38 -15.74 20.52
C LEU A 15 -44.19 -16.38 21.27
N ALA A 16 -44.23 -17.69 21.51
CA ALA A 16 -43.10 -18.44 22.06
C ALA A 16 -41.91 -18.48 21.08
N GLU A 17 -42.16 -18.73 19.80
CA GLU A 17 -41.14 -18.71 18.74
C GLU A 17 -40.51 -17.32 18.59
N SER A 18 -41.32 -16.25 18.61
CA SER A 18 -40.81 -14.88 18.57
C SER A 18 -39.96 -14.52 19.78
N ARG A 19 -40.29 -15.02 20.98
CA ARG A 19 -39.48 -14.82 22.18
C ARG A 19 -38.15 -15.58 22.14
N ALA A 20 -38.15 -16.81 21.61
CA ALA A 20 -36.93 -17.58 21.43
C ALA A 20 -36.00 -16.91 20.40
N ALA A 21 -36.54 -16.37 19.30
CA ALA A 21 -35.77 -15.61 18.32
C ALA A 21 -35.19 -14.32 18.91
N LEU A 22 -35.94 -13.61 19.77
CA LEU A 22 -35.45 -12.42 20.45
C LEU A 22 -34.31 -12.75 21.43
N ALA A 23 -34.45 -13.81 22.23
CA ALA A 23 -33.41 -14.26 23.16
C ALA A 23 -32.12 -14.64 22.41
N HIS A 24 -32.24 -15.37 21.29
CA HIS A 24 -31.07 -15.68 20.45
C HIS A 24 -30.42 -14.40 19.87
N ALA A 25 -31.21 -13.40 19.46
CA ALA A 25 -30.67 -12.15 18.96
C ALA A 25 -29.96 -11.34 20.07
N GLU A 26 -30.49 -11.34 21.29
CA GLU A 26 -29.85 -10.74 22.47
C GLU A 26 -28.53 -11.44 22.83
N ASP A 27 -28.50 -12.78 22.80
CA ASP A 27 -27.28 -13.56 23.00
C ASP A 27 -26.24 -13.31 21.90
N SER A 28 -26.65 -13.22 20.63
CA SER A 28 -25.76 -12.88 19.51
C SER A 28 -25.22 -11.45 19.61
N LEU A 29 -26.02 -10.48 20.08
CA LEU A 29 -25.56 -9.11 20.33
C LEU A 29 -24.58 -9.05 21.51
N ALA A 30 -24.82 -9.84 22.56
CA ALA A 30 -23.89 -9.97 23.68
C ALA A 30 -22.56 -10.62 23.25
N GLU A 31 -22.60 -11.60 22.34
CA GLU A 31 -21.42 -12.23 21.77
C GLU A 31 -20.65 -11.29 20.85
N ILE A 32 -21.33 -10.48 20.02
CA ILE A 32 -20.68 -9.43 19.21
C ILE A 32 -20.04 -8.37 20.11
N ALA A 33 -20.72 -7.93 21.18
CA ALA A 33 -20.14 -7.00 22.15
C ALA A 33 -18.97 -7.63 22.93
N ALA A 34 -19.00 -8.93 23.18
CA ALA A 34 -17.90 -9.70 23.76
C ALA A 34 -16.72 -9.83 22.78
N ILE A 35 -16.96 -9.97 21.48
CA ILE A 35 -15.93 -9.97 20.43
C ILE A 35 -15.35 -8.56 20.25
N GLU A 36 -16.16 -7.50 20.29
CA GLU A 36 -15.66 -6.12 20.25
C GLU A 36 -14.82 -5.80 21.49
N THR A 37 -15.25 -6.22 22.68
CA THR A 37 -14.46 -6.07 23.91
C THR A 37 -13.24 -6.99 23.92
N ALA A 38 -13.30 -8.22 23.40
CA ALA A 38 -12.15 -9.12 23.28
C ALA A 38 -11.16 -8.64 22.21
N ALA A 39 -11.60 -8.06 21.10
CA ALA A 39 -10.73 -7.38 20.13
C ALA A 39 -10.10 -6.13 20.76
N THR A 40 -10.85 -5.42 21.61
CA THR A 40 -10.30 -4.31 22.40
C THR A 40 -9.37 -4.80 23.51
N VAL A 41 -9.52 -6.02 24.04
CA VAL A 41 -8.73 -6.57 25.17
C VAL A 41 -7.54 -7.43 24.71
N GLU A 42 -7.59 -8.11 23.57
CA GLU A 42 -6.44 -8.82 22.97
C GLU A 42 -5.43 -7.87 22.35
N THR A 43 -5.88 -6.71 21.86
CA THR A 43 -4.98 -5.60 21.52
C THR A 43 -4.30 -5.02 22.78
N TRP A 44 -4.83 -5.31 23.98
CA TRP A 44 -4.27 -4.87 25.28
C TRP A 44 -3.48 -5.98 26.00
N LEU A 45 -3.65 -7.25 25.66
CA LEU A 45 -3.00 -8.38 26.34
C LEU A 45 -1.59 -8.70 25.85
N PHE A 46 -1.12 -8.10 24.75
CA PHE A 46 0.29 -8.18 24.32
C PHE A 46 1.18 -7.05 24.84
N GLY A 47 0.68 -6.18 25.73
CA GLY A 47 1.48 -5.12 26.35
C GLY A 47 1.00 -4.72 27.74
N ALA A 48 1.74 -5.15 28.75
CA ALA A 48 1.76 -4.68 30.14
C ALA A 48 0.79 -5.35 31.14
N THR A 49 1.30 -6.39 31.80
CA THR A 49 0.97 -6.68 33.20
C THR A 49 1.66 -5.67 34.11
N THR A 50 0.98 -4.60 34.52
CA THR A 50 1.13 -3.98 35.86
C THR A 50 0.09 -2.87 36.12
N ASN A 51 -0.65 -3.06 37.21
CA ASN A 51 -1.34 -2.07 38.05
C ASN A 51 -2.49 -1.24 37.45
N MET A 52 -3.71 -1.63 37.85
CA MET A 52 -4.92 -0.82 37.79
C MET A 52 -4.87 0.29 38.84
N GLU A 53 -5.00 1.56 38.42
CA GLU A 53 -5.63 2.70 39.12
C GLU A 53 -5.24 4.11 38.58
N GLU A 54 -4.67 4.25 37.37
CA GLU A 54 -4.56 5.57 36.71
C GLU A 54 -5.53 5.72 35.51
N PRO A 55 -6.13 6.91 35.32
CA PRO A 55 -7.09 7.15 34.24
C PRO A 55 -6.40 7.01 32.87
N LEU A 56 -6.77 5.96 32.15
CA LEU A 56 -6.60 5.66 30.72
C LEU A 56 -5.91 6.76 29.89
N LYS A 57 -4.61 6.94 30.10
CA LYS A 57 -3.74 7.53 29.09
C LYS A 57 -3.56 6.43 28.05
N ASN A 58 -4.24 6.59 26.92
CA ASN A 58 -4.03 5.78 25.72
C ASN A 58 -2.50 5.55 25.55
N PRO A 59 -1.98 4.31 25.55
CA PRO A 59 -0.53 4.07 25.52
C PRO A 59 0.14 4.64 24.26
N PHE A 60 -0.65 4.87 23.21
CA PHE A 60 -0.23 5.60 22.01
C PHE A 60 -0.03 7.10 22.24
N SER A 61 -0.54 7.70 23.32
CA SER A 61 -0.41 9.13 23.61
C SER A 61 1.01 9.55 24.02
N ALA A 62 1.87 8.61 24.44
CA ALA A 62 3.21 8.94 24.96
C ALA A 62 4.34 8.73 23.95
N ALA A 63 4.13 7.87 22.94
CA ALA A 63 5.15 7.61 21.92
C ALA A 63 5.25 8.79 20.92
N PRO A 64 6.45 9.11 20.40
CA PRO A 64 6.60 10.05 19.29
C PRO A 64 5.66 9.69 18.11
N PRO A 65 5.04 10.66 17.44
CA PRO A 65 4.09 10.38 16.35
C PRO A 65 4.63 9.45 15.26
N ALA A 66 5.93 9.53 14.94
CA ALA A 66 6.57 8.65 13.96
C ALA A 66 6.57 7.17 14.39
N GLN A 67 6.76 6.89 15.68
CA GLN A 67 6.68 5.52 16.21
C GLN A 67 5.23 5.00 16.20
N GLN A 68 4.25 5.87 16.46
CA GLN A 68 2.83 5.51 16.34
C GLN A 68 2.46 5.13 14.90
N VAL A 69 2.96 5.86 13.89
CA VAL A 69 2.73 5.53 12.48
C VAL A 69 3.29 4.14 12.14
N ALA A 70 4.51 3.84 12.59
CA ALA A 70 5.13 2.53 12.36
C ALA A 70 4.35 1.39 13.04
N ALA A 71 3.96 1.57 14.31
CA ALA A 71 3.17 0.58 15.05
C ALA A 71 1.79 0.33 14.42
N LEU A 72 1.11 1.41 14.00
CA LEU A 72 -0.18 1.29 13.30
C LEU A 72 -0.02 0.61 11.94
N ARG A 73 1.07 0.88 11.22
CA ARG A 73 1.37 0.18 9.96
C ARG A 73 1.59 -1.31 10.17
N GLU A 74 2.35 -1.69 11.19
CA GLU A 74 2.58 -3.09 11.53
C GLU A 74 1.26 -3.81 11.88
N ALA A 75 0.40 -3.17 12.67
CA ALA A 75 -0.92 -3.69 13.00
C ALA A 75 -1.81 -3.87 11.73
N GLU A 76 -1.82 -2.89 10.81
CA GLU A 76 -2.53 -3.02 9.53
C GLU A 76 -2.03 -4.21 8.71
N VAL A 77 -0.70 -4.40 8.64
CA VAL A 77 -0.10 -5.53 7.91
C VAL A 77 -0.53 -6.85 8.54
N GLN A 78 -0.49 -6.97 9.87
CA GLN A 78 -0.96 -8.18 10.57
C GLN A 78 -2.45 -8.46 10.32
N ILE A 79 -3.30 -7.43 10.35
CA ILE A 79 -4.73 -7.55 10.01
C ILE A 79 -4.89 -8.03 8.56
N ALA A 80 -4.11 -7.49 7.61
CA ALA A 80 -4.15 -7.90 6.21
C ALA A 80 -3.74 -9.37 6.02
N TRP A 81 -2.72 -9.85 6.75
CA TRP A 81 -2.33 -11.26 6.75
C TRP A 81 -3.45 -12.16 7.28
N GLN A 82 -4.07 -11.79 8.40
CA GLN A 82 -5.20 -12.54 8.97
C GLN A 82 -6.41 -12.54 8.03
N PHE A 83 -6.69 -11.40 7.39
CA PHE A 83 -7.76 -11.25 6.40
C PHE A 83 -7.51 -12.18 5.20
N SER A 84 -6.29 -12.17 4.65
CA SER A 84 -5.91 -13.05 3.55
C SER A 84 -6.05 -14.53 3.91
N ALA A 85 -5.66 -14.93 5.13
CA ALA A 85 -5.84 -16.31 5.59
C ALA A 85 -7.33 -16.70 5.68
N ALA A 86 -8.15 -15.88 6.38
CA ALA A 86 -9.58 -16.14 6.52
C ALA A 86 -10.32 -16.13 5.18
N PHE A 87 -9.91 -15.25 4.24
CA PHE A 87 -10.47 -15.20 2.90
C PHE A 87 -10.10 -16.44 2.08
N LYS A 88 -8.86 -16.94 2.17
CA LYS A 88 -8.45 -18.21 1.52
C LYS A 88 -9.29 -19.38 2.04
N ASP A 89 -9.49 -19.45 3.36
CA ASP A 89 -10.32 -20.50 4.00
C ASP A 89 -11.79 -20.40 3.53
N MET A 90 -12.33 -19.18 3.43
CA MET A 90 -13.68 -18.95 2.94
C MET A 90 -13.84 -19.37 1.47
N VAL A 91 -12.87 -19.05 0.60
CA VAL A 91 -12.88 -19.45 -0.81
C VAL A 91 -12.73 -20.97 -0.96
N ALA A 92 -11.89 -21.61 -0.14
CA ALA A 92 -11.74 -23.06 -0.14
C ALA A 92 -13.04 -23.76 0.29
N LEU A 93 -13.73 -23.22 1.30
CA LEU A 93 -15.01 -23.73 1.77
C LEU A 93 -16.13 -23.50 0.73
N ASP A 94 -16.14 -22.36 0.04
CA ASP A 94 -17.10 -22.07 -1.03
C ASP A 94 -17.01 -23.11 -2.17
N ALA A 95 -15.78 -23.52 -2.52
CA ALA A 95 -15.54 -24.55 -3.53
C ALA A 95 -16.07 -25.92 -3.11
N THR A 96 -15.92 -26.31 -1.84
CA THR A 96 -16.41 -27.61 -1.34
C THR A 96 -17.91 -27.60 -1.07
N VAL A 97 -18.48 -26.50 -0.57
CA VAL A 97 -19.92 -26.40 -0.26
C VAL A 97 -20.75 -26.53 -1.53
N GLY A 98 -20.30 -25.97 -2.66
CA GLY A 98 -20.99 -26.15 -3.95
C GLY A 98 -21.04 -27.61 -4.41
N ASP A 99 -19.92 -28.33 -4.29
CA ASP A 99 -19.81 -29.75 -4.65
C ASP A 99 -20.57 -30.64 -3.66
N ASP A 100 -20.50 -30.36 -2.36
CA ASP A 100 -21.24 -31.09 -1.31
C ASP A 100 -22.76 -30.91 -1.44
N VAL A 101 -23.23 -29.72 -1.84
CA VAL A 101 -24.65 -29.46 -2.17
C VAL A 101 -25.07 -30.24 -3.40
N LEU A 102 -24.25 -30.26 -4.45
CA LEU A 102 -24.52 -30.99 -5.70
C LEU A 102 -24.52 -32.50 -5.49
N ASP A 103 -23.54 -33.05 -4.77
CA ASP A 103 -23.43 -34.47 -4.44
C ASP A 103 -24.60 -34.94 -3.58
N LEU A 104 -25.14 -34.09 -2.69
CA LEU A 104 -26.35 -34.40 -1.93
C LEU A 104 -27.61 -34.39 -2.80
N PHE A 105 -27.75 -33.43 -3.72
CA PHE A 105 -28.87 -33.43 -4.68
C PHE A 105 -28.86 -34.63 -5.62
N LEU A 106 -27.67 -35.20 -5.87
CA LEU A 106 -27.47 -36.36 -6.72
C LEU A 106 -27.49 -37.70 -5.97
N SER A 107 -27.34 -37.69 -4.63
CA SER A 107 -27.52 -38.87 -3.79
C SER A 107 -28.99 -38.96 -3.34
N ASP A 108 -29.73 -39.85 -3.98
CA ASP A 108 -31.19 -40.11 -3.86
C ASP A 108 -31.63 -40.64 -2.47
N ASP A 109 -30.80 -40.47 -1.45
CA ASP A 109 -30.88 -41.25 -0.21
C ASP A 109 -31.74 -40.58 0.87
N GLY A 110 -32.23 -39.35 0.66
CA GLY A 110 -33.17 -38.67 1.57
C GLY A 110 -32.75 -38.56 3.04
N THR A 111 -31.49 -38.88 3.35
CA THR A 111 -30.95 -38.88 4.70
C THR A 111 -30.29 -37.54 4.94
N GLY A 112 -30.98 -36.71 5.73
CA GLY A 112 -30.53 -35.38 6.11
C GLY A 112 -29.17 -35.41 6.81
N ARG A 113 -28.09 -35.28 6.03
CA ARG A 113 -26.78 -34.88 6.55
C ARG A 113 -26.91 -33.45 7.07
N ASP A 114 -26.44 -33.20 8.29
CA ASP A 114 -26.47 -31.90 8.95
C ASP A 114 -25.66 -30.86 8.16
N PHE A 115 -26.35 -30.13 7.29
CA PHE A 115 -25.85 -28.95 6.58
C PHE A 115 -25.52 -27.77 7.52
N GLY A 116 -25.93 -27.86 8.79
CA GLY A 116 -25.67 -26.82 9.80
C GLY A 116 -24.18 -26.51 9.93
N ALA A 117 -23.32 -27.52 10.07
CA ALA A 117 -21.93 -27.30 10.42
C ALA A 117 -21.08 -26.59 9.32
N PRO A 118 -21.14 -26.96 8.01
CA PRO A 118 -20.42 -26.22 6.97
C PRO A 118 -20.98 -24.82 6.72
N ALA A 119 -22.31 -24.66 6.75
CA ALA A 119 -22.96 -23.36 6.56
C ALA A 119 -22.70 -22.40 7.75
N GLU A 120 -22.68 -22.91 8.98
CA GLU A 120 -22.30 -22.15 10.18
C GLU A 120 -20.83 -21.71 10.09
N ARG A 121 -19.91 -22.62 9.74
CA ARG A 121 -18.49 -22.28 9.52
C ARG A 121 -18.30 -21.20 8.46
N TYR A 122 -19.07 -21.24 7.37
CA TYR A 122 -19.02 -20.21 6.33
C TYR A 122 -19.47 -18.85 6.88
N ARG A 123 -20.59 -18.81 7.60
CA ARG A 123 -21.08 -17.56 8.25
C ARG A 123 -20.10 -17.01 9.27
N ASP A 124 -19.43 -17.88 10.04
CA ASP A 124 -18.43 -17.45 11.00
C ASP A 124 -17.19 -16.86 10.31
N LEU A 125 -16.75 -17.46 9.20
CA LEU A 125 -15.68 -16.92 8.37
C LEU A 125 -16.09 -15.58 7.73
N GLU A 126 -17.32 -15.47 7.23
CA GLU A 126 -17.88 -14.22 6.67
C GLU A 126 -17.87 -13.09 7.72
N ARG A 127 -18.40 -13.36 8.93
CA ARG A 127 -18.36 -12.41 10.06
C ARG A 127 -16.94 -12.02 10.43
N ARG A 128 -16.01 -12.98 10.44
CA ARG A 128 -14.58 -12.71 10.73
C ARG A 128 -13.93 -11.84 9.67
N VAL A 129 -14.21 -12.10 8.40
CA VAL A 129 -13.75 -11.31 7.26
C VAL A 129 -14.27 -9.88 7.37
N ASP A 130 -15.55 -9.68 7.66
CA ASP A 130 -16.16 -8.36 7.85
C ASP A 130 -15.57 -7.61 9.06
N ALA A 131 -15.37 -8.30 10.18
CA ALA A 131 -14.72 -7.72 11.35
C ALA A 131 -13.28 -7.25 11.05
N LEU A 132 -12.53 -8.03 10.28
CA LEU A 132 -11.17 -7.68 9.85
C LEU A 132 -11.16 -6.48 8.89
N LYS A 133 -12.14 -6.35 7.98
CA LYS A 133 -12.30 -5.15 7.13
C LYS A 133 -12.56 -3.89 7.94
N ALA A 134 -13.45 -3.99 8.93
CA ALA A 134 -13.75 -2.89 9.83
C ALA A 134 -12.51 -2.49 10.66
N ALA A 135 -11.77 -3.48 11.17
CA ALA A 135 -10.53 -3.26 11.91
C ALA A 135 -9.44 -2.60 11.04
N GLU A 136 -9.26 -3.05 9.80
CA GLU A 136 -8.32 -2.45 8.85
C GLU A 136 -8.67 -0.98 8.57
N THR A 137 -9.96 -0.70 8.32
CA THR A 137 -10.44 0.67 8.07
C THR A 137 -10.18 1.57 9.28
N ALA A 138 -10.49 1.12 10.48
CA ALA A 138 -10.26 1.87 11.71
C ALA A 138 -8.77 2.10 11.99
N ALA A 139 -7.91 1.08 11.79
CA ALA A 139 -6.46 1.21 11.91
C ALA A 139 -5.90 2.25 10.93
N ARG A 140 -6.40 2.22 9.69
CA ARG A 140 -6.03 3.16 8.63
C ARG A 140 -6.41 4.60 8.94
N GLU A 141 -7.62 4.84 9.42
CA GLU A 141 -8.06 6.18 9.85
C GLU A 141 -7.18 6.73 10.96
N ARG A 142 -6.82 5.89 11.93
CA ARG A 142 -5.88 6.26 13.00
C ARG A 142 -4.50 6.57 12.43
N ARG A 143 -4.00 5.80 11.46
CA ARG A 143 -2.70 6.05 10.83
C ARG A 143 -2.70 7.36 10.04
N VAL A 144 -3.77 7.69 9.33
CA VAL A 144 -3.93 8.98 8.65
C VAL A 144 -3.79 10.15 9.63
N ILE A 145 -4.42 10.05 10.80
CA ILE A 145 -4.33 11.07 11.85
C ILE A 145 -2.89 11.14 12.39
N ALA A 146 -2.25 10.00 12.65
CA ALA A 146 -0.88 9.94 13.14
C ALA A 146 0.13 10.55 12.14
N ILE A 147 -0.01 10.26 10.84
CA ILE A 147 0.81 10.87 9.77
C ILE A 147 0.67 12.40 9.77
N ARG A 148 -0.56 12.91 9.90
CA ARG A 148 -0.79 14.37 10.00
C ARG A 148 -0.15 14.96 11.26
N ALA A 149 -0.16 14.22 12.37
CA ALA A 149 0.51 14.64 13.59
C ALA A 149 2.04 14.71 13.41
N VAL A 150 2.65 13.77 12.67
CA VAL A 150 4.08 13.84 12.30
C VAL A 150 4.37 15.15 11.56
N PHE A 151 3.61 15.45 10.50
CA PHE A 151 3.81 16.70 9.74
C PHE A 151 3.59 17.96 10.60
N ALA A 152 2.62 17.93 11.52
CA ALA A 152 2.40 19.04 12.45
C ALA A 152 3.60 19.24 13.38
N THR A 153 4.20 18.16 13.91
CA THR A 153 5.40 18.25 14.75
C THR A 153 6.62 18.75 13.98
N GLU A 154 6.84 18.29 12.75
CA GLU A 154 7.92 18.77 11.88
C GLU A 154 7.77 20.26 11.55
N ALA A 155 6.54 20.70 11.25
CA ALA A 155 6.24 22.10 11.01
C ALA A 155 6.50 22.96 12.25
N GLU A 156 6.20 22.46 13.45
CA GLU A 156 6.43 23.20 14.69
C GLU A 156 7.92 23.41 14.98
N VAL A 157 8.76 22.40 14.73
CA VAL A 157 10.23 22.54 14.82
C VAL A 157 10.70 23.69 13.94
N LYS A 158 10.20 23.80 12.70
CA LYS A 158 10.53 24.88 11.78
C LYS A 158 10.04 26.26 12.25
N ARG A 159 8.87 26.33 12.89
CA ARG A 159 8.35 27.58 13.49
C ARG A 159 9.19 28.04 14.67
N GLU A 160 9.68 27.13 15.50
CA GLU A 160 10.58 27.47 16.61
C GLU A 160 11.94 27.96 16.10
N GLU A 161 12.50 27.33 15.05
CA GLU A 161 13.69 27.84 14.35
C GLU A 161 13.46 29.26 13.81
N ALA A 162 12.32 29.51 13.15
CA ALA A 162 11.96 30.83 12.65
C ALA A 162 11.85 31.86 13.80
N ARG A 163 11.22 31.48 14.91
CA ARG A 163 11.09 32.33 16.10
C ARG A 163 12.45 32.70 16.68
N ALA A 164 13.37 31.74 16.82
CA ALA A 164 14.72 32.00 17.29
C ALA A 164 15.46 33.00 16.38
N LYS A 165 15.33 32.85 15.06
CA LYS A 165 15.91 33.76 14.07
C LYS A 165 15.34 35.18 14.15
N ARG A 166 14.02 35.32 14.38
CA ARG A 166 13.39 36.64 14.60
C ARG A 166 13.91 37.32 15.86
N GLU A 167 14.09 36.56 16.95
CA GLU A 167 14.64 37.11 18.19
C GLU A 167 16.12 37.52 18.03
N GLU A 168 16.94 36.73 17.32
CA GLU A 168 18.31 37.12 16.96
C GLU A 168 18.31 38.40 16.12
N ALA A 169 17.44 38.48 15.11
CA ALA A 169 17.32 39.66 14.25
C ALA A 169 16.95 40.92 15.04
N LYS A 170 16.01 40.81 15.99
CA LYS A 170 15.61 41.92 16.89
C LYS A 170 16.78 42.36 17.77
N ALA A 171 17.53 41.42 18.36
CA ALA A 171 18.68 41.73 19.20
C ALA A 171 19.78 42.47 18.42
N ILE A 172 20.08 42.01 17.20
CA ILE A 172 21.05 42.66 16.31
C ILE A 172 20.55 44.05 15.91
N ALA A 173 19.29 44.18 15.48
CA ALA A 173 18.73 45.47 15.09
C ALA A 173 18.77 46.50 16.22
N ALA A 174 18.44 46.10 17.46
CA ALA A 174 18.52 46.96 18.63
C ALA A 174 19.97 47.39 18.94
N LYS A 175 20.94 46.47 18.81
CA LYS A 175 22.36 46.78 18.99
C LYS A 175 22.87 47.74 17.91
N THR A 176 22.50 47.51 16.65
CA THR A 176 22.83 48.38 15.53
C THR A 176 22.22 49.78 15.71
N ALA A 177 20.95 49.88 16.11
CA ALA A 177 20.31 51.16 16.38
C ALA A 177 21.04 51.96 17.47
N LYS A 178 21.44 51.30 18.58
CA LYS A 178 22.24 51.93 19.64
C LYS A 178 23.59 52.43 19.14
N MET A 179 24.27 51.65 18.29
CA MET A 179 25.57 52.04 17.73
C MET A 179 25.45 53.20 16.75
N LEU A 180 24.41 53.22 15.91
CA LEU A 180 24.15 54.31 14.97
C LEU A 180 23.82 55.61 15.70
N GLU A 181 23.03 55.56 16.78
CA GLU A 181 22.75 56.75 17.59
C GLU A 181 24.02 57.29 18.27
N ALA A 182 24.85 56.41 18.84
CA ALA A 182 26.12 56.83 19.45
C ALA A 182 27.08 57.47 18.42
N LEU A 183 27.12 56.95 17.19
CA LEU A 183 27.90 57.55 16.10
C LEU A 183 27.33 58.90 15.68
N ARG A 184 26.01 59.02 15.59
CA ARG A 184 25.32 60.27 15.29
C ARG A 184 25.61 61.35 16.32
N GLU A 185 25.57 61.02 17.61
CA GLU A 185 25.89 61.95 18.70
C GLU A 185 27.35 62.42 18.63
N HIS A 186 28.28 61.52 18.30
CA HIS A 186 29.71 61.85 18.25
C HIS A 186 30.11 62.68 17.02
N GLU A 187 29.52 62.40 15.86
CA GLU A 187 29.94 62.99 14.59
C GLU A 187 28.96 64.04 14.03
N GLY A 188 27.76 64.12 14.57
CA GLY A 188 26.74 65.08 14.16
C GLY A 188 26.11 64.80 12.80
N CYS A 189 26.25 63.59 12.26
CA CYS A 189 25.71 63.19 10.96
C CYS A 189 24.91 61.89 11.03
N ASP A 190 23.91 61.75 10.16
CA ASP A 190 23.06 60.56 10.10
C ASP A 190 23.78 59.43 9.35
N TYR A 191 24.01 58.32 10.05
CA TYR A 191 24.56 57.10 9.47
C TYR A 191 23.44 56.17 9.01
N ALA A 192 23.39 55.89 7.71
CA ALA A 192 22.52 54.88 7.13
C ALA A 192 23.36 53.76 6.51
N PRO A 193 22.90 52.48 6.54
CA PRO A 193 23.44 51.46 5.67
C PRO A 193 23.46 51.99 4.24
N SER A 194 24.50 51.71 3.46
CA SER A 194 24.59 52.21 2.08
C SER A 194 23.36 51.75 1.29
N ALA A 195 22.36 52.63 1.18
CA ALA A 195 21.27 52.44 0.25
C ALA A 195 21.92 52.43 -1.13
N ARG A 196 21.57 51.42 -1.93
CA ARG A 196 21.95 51.23 -3.34
C ARG A 196 22.80 52.40 -3.83
N GLN A 197 24.12 52.22 -3.96
CA GLN A 197 24.73 52.94 -5.07
C GLN A 197 23.95 52.42 -6.29
N PRO A 198 23.16 53.25 -6.99
CA PRO A 198 22.68 52.85 -8.30
C PRO A 198 23.97 52.49 -9.01
N GLY A 199 24.15 51.18 -9.27
CA GLY A 199 25.41 50.69 -9.80
C GLY A 199 25.79 51.62 -10.91
N ASP A 200 27.05 52.06 -10.91
CA ASP A 200 27.69 52.71 -12.02
C ASP A 200 26.99 52.19 -13.27
N ARG A 201 26.10 53.01 -13.85
CA ARG A 201 25.55 52.68 -15.15
C ARG A 201 26.82 52.43 -15.93
N VAL A 202 26.98 51.23 -16.47
CA VAL A 202 28.06 50.97 -17.41
C VAL A 202 27.80 51.97 -18.54
N VAL A 203 28.43 53.15 -18.43
CA VAL A 203 28.47 54.18 -19.46
C VAL A 203 29.43 53.61 -20.47
N GLY A 204 28.96 52.65 -21.26
CA GLY A 204 29.83 51.87 -22.11
C GLY A 204 29.16 50.63 -22.68
N GLY A 205 28.21 50.82 -23.60
CA GLY A 205 27.84 49.74 -24.53
C GLY A 205 26.39 49.75 -24.95
N LEU A 206 26.12 50.28 -26.14
CA LEU A 206 24.88 50.14 -26.90
C LEU A 206 24.64 48.69 -27.40
N GLY A 207 24.94 47.66 -26.61
CA GLY A 207 24.91 46.28 -27.08
C GLY A 207 24.61 45.26 -26.00
N GLY A 208 23.43 44.64 -26.10
CA GLY A 208 23.11 43.36 -25.46
C GLY A 208 22.59 43.46 -24.03
N GLY A 209 21.31 43.14 -23.83
CA GLY A 209 20.62 43.06 -22.55
C GLY A 209 21.10 41.92 -21.64
N ALA A 210 22.38 41.90 -21.28
CA ALA A 210 22.87 41.01 -20.24
C ALA A 210 22.25 41.42 -18.88
N PRO A 211 21.69 40.48 -18.10
CA PRO A 211 21.13 40.80 -16.80
C PRO A 211 22.23 41.32 -15.88
N ALA A 212 22.07 42.55 -15.39
CA ALA A 212 22.94 43.12 -14.37
C ALA A 212 22.65 42.41 -13.03
N ILE A 213 23.60 41.61 -12.56
CA ILE A 213 23.54 41.03 -11.21
C ILE A 213 23.89 42.15 -10.22
N VAL A 214 22.90 42.65 -9.51
CA VAL A 214 23.10 43.65 -8.46
C VAL A 214 23.28 42.93 -7.12
N THR A 215 24.52 42.83 -6.66
CA THR A 215 24.85 42.30 -5.33
C THR A 215 24.44 43.32 -4.27
N ARG A 216 23.33 43.07 -3.57
CA ARG A 216 22.85 43.94 -2.48
C ARG A 216 23.51 43.50 -1.17
N ILE A 217 24.22 44.41 -0.51
CA ILE A 217 24.63 44.22 0.88
C ILE A 217 23.39 44.51 1.73
N VAL A 218 22.88 43.48 2.39
CA VAL A 218 21.70 43.54 3.25
C VAL A 218 22.16 43.48 4.71
N PRO A 219 21.65 44.33 5.61
CA PRO A 219 21.96 44.23 7.03
C PRO A 219 21.67 42.82 7.54
N ARG A 220 22.54 42.26 8.40
CA ARG A 220 22.38 40.90 8.92
C ARG A 220 21.01 40.67 9.59
N SER A 221 20.45 41.70 10.24
CA SER A 221 19.11 41.63 10.82
C SER A 221 18.00 41.44 9.76
N GLU A 222 18.10 42.09 8.60
CA GLU A 222 17.15 41.92 7.48
C GLU A 222 17.33 40.53 6.83
N TYR A 223 18.57 40.04 6.72
CA TYR A 223 18.83 38.67 6.24
C TYR A 223 18.21 37.60 7.15
N LEU A 224 18.38 37.71 8.48
CA LEU A 224 17.76 36.79 9.44
C LEU A 224 16.23 36.84 9.42
N GLN A 225 15.63 38.00 9.12
CA GLN A 225 14.17 38.11 8.93
C GLN A 225 13.70 37.38 7.67
N ILE A 226 14.48 37.44 6.58
CA ILE A 226 14.20 36.68 5.36
C ILE A 226 14.30 35.17 5.64
N GLU A 227 15.37 34.71 6.30
CA GLU A 227 15.51 33.29 6.69
C GLU A 227 14.33 32.83 7.57
N ALA A 228 13.90 33.66 8.53
CA ALA A 228 12.75 33.32 9.37
C ALA A 228 11.45 33.20 8.54
N ALA A 229 11.23 34.09 7.58
CA ALA A 229 10.07 34.04 6.69
C ALA A 229 10.09 32.81 5.76
N GLU A 230 11.27 32.42 5.28
CA GLU A 230 11.47 31.19 4.50
C GLU A 230 11.16 29.94 5.32
N LEU A 231 11.60 29.90 6.59
CA LEU A 231 11.30 28.83 7.53
C LEU A 231 9.79 28.74 7.85
N ASP A 232 9.09 29.87 8.01
CA ASP A 232 7.64 29.88 8.18
C ASP A 232 6.91 29.34 6.95
N ALA A 233 7.36 29.74 5.76
CA ALA A 233 6.81 29.26 4.50
C ALA A 233 7.06 27.75 4.34
N GLU A 234 8.22 27.26 4.74
CA GLU A 234 8.52 25.83 4.79
C GLU A 234 7.63 25.09 5.80
N ALA A 235 7.47 25.61 7.02
CA ALA A 235 6.58 25.06 8.03
C ALA A 235 5.13 24.98 7.52
N ALA A 236 4.65 26.02 6.83
CA ALA A 236 3.32 26.03 6.23
C ALA A 236 3.19 24.97 5.12
N ARG A 237 4.21 24.80 4.27
CA ARG A 237 4.24 23.75 3.25
C ARG A 237 4.22 22.35 3.88
N ILE A 238 4.97 22.12 4.96
CA ILE A 238 5.00 20.85 5.69
C ILE A 238 3.63 20.57 6.32
N ALA A 239 3.04 21.53 7.02
CA ALA A 239 1.74 21.39 7.65
C ALA A 239 0.59 21.12 6.66
N ALA A 240 0.73 21.60 5.42
CA ALA A 240 -0.22 21.36 4.34
C ALA A 240 -0.03 20.01 3.62
N ARG A 241 1.04 19.25 3.93
CA ARG A 241 1.27 17.93 3.32
C ARG A 241 0.13 16.98 3.64
N LYS A 242 -0.20 16.14 2.66
CA LYS A 242 -1.14 15.03 2.81
C LYS A 242 -0.36 13.72 2.84
N PRO A 243 -0.88 12.68 3.51
CA PRO A 243 -0.35 11.33 3.36
C PRO A 243 -0.28 10.95 1.89
N VAL A 244 0.76 10.23 1.50
CA VAL A 244 0.88 9.73 0.12
C VAL A 244 -0.05 8.55 -0.03
N ASP A 245 -1.01 8.62 -0.93
CA ASP A 245 -2.08 7.62 -1.11
C ASP A 245 -2.11 7.01 -2.52
N SER A 246 -1.02 7.17 -3.27
CA SER A 246 -0.86 6.61 -4.60
C SER A 246 0.50 5.94 -4.75
N GLY A 247 0.56 4.89 -5.55
CA GLY A 247 1.80 4.17 -5.83
C GLY A 247 1.60 3.02 -6.80
N ALA A 248 2.68 2.28 -7.03
CA ALA A 248 2.66 1.06 -7.83
C ALA A 248 3.65 0.04 -7.28
N ILE A 249 3.27 -1.23 -7.31
CA ILE A 249 4.13 -2.37 -6.98
C ILE A 249 4.02 -3.43 -8.08
N THR A 250 5.13 -4.11 -8.35
CA THR A 250 5.17 -5.27 -9.23
C THR A 250 5.44 -6.51 -8.40
N LEU A 251 4.63 -7.55 -8.61
CA LEU A 251 4.62 -8.79 -7.85
C LEU A 251 4.81 -9.97 -8.80
N VAL A 252 5.49 -11.01 -8.33
CA VAL A 252 5.59 -12.29 -9.06
C VAL A 252 4.45 -13.21 -8.65
N THR A 253 4.03 -13.18 -7.39
CA THR A 253 2.90 -13.98 -6.90
C THR A 253 1.90 -13.13 -6.11
N ALA A 254 0.68 -13.63 -5.98
CA ALA A 254 -0.33 -13.03 -5.10
C ALA A 254 0.07 -13.10 -3.62
N GLU A 255 0.96 -14.01 -3.24
CA GLU A 255 1.42 -14.20 -1.86
C GLU A 255 2.49 -13.16 -1.46
N GLU A 256 3.35 -12.78 -2.41
CA GLU A 256 4.32 -11.68 -2.25
C GLU A 256 3.67 -10.31 -2.06
N LEU A 257 2.38 -10.17 -2.40
CA LEU A 257 1.62 -8.93 -2.27
C LEU A 257 1.78 -8.31 -0.87
N TRP A 258 1.56 -9.11 0.17
CA TRP A 258 1.55 -8.60 1.55
C TRP A 258 2.94 -8.24 2.04
N GLU A 259 3.95 -9.01 1.65
CA GLU A 259 5.36 -8.70 1.95
C GLU A 259 5.75 -7.38 1.31
N ARG A 260 5.42 -7.19 0.03
CA ARG A 260 5.71 -5.93 -0.70
C ARG A 260 4.93 -4.75 -0.16
N LEU A 261 3.68 -4.95 0.27
CA LEU A 261 2.93 -3.90 0.95
C LEU A 261 3.56 -3.59 2.32
N ALA A 262 4.01 -4.58 3.07
CA ALA A 262 4.67 -4.38 4.37
C ALA A 262 6.00 -3.61 4.24
N GLU A 263 6.73 -3.76 3.13
CA GLU A 263 7.95 -3.03 2.80
C GLU A 263 7.72 -1.54 2.45
N LEU A 264 6.48 -1.11 2.22
CA LEU A 264 6.19 0.29 1.92
C LEU A 264 6.53 1.20 3.12
N ASP A 265 7.00 2.40 2.80
CA ASP A 265 7.19 3.47 3.80
C ASP A 265 5.91 3.62 4.65
N PRO A 266 6.00 3.60 5.99
CA PRO A 266 4.84 3.74 6.88
C PRO A 266 3.99 5.00 6.62
N MET A 267 4.57 6.03 6.01
CA MET A 267 3.90 7.28 5.61
C MET A 267 3.09 7.16 4.32
N VAL A 268 3.22 6.05 3.60
CA VAL A 268 2.46 5.73 2.38
C VAL A 268 1.26 4.87 2.73
N LEU A 269 0.10 5.31 2.27
CA LEU A 269 -1.17 4.59 2.36
C LEU A 269 -1.32 3.70 1.12
N GLY A 270 -1.02 2.40 1.26
CA GLY A 270 -1.28 1.38 0.24
C GLY A 270 -2.77 1.05 0.06
N PRO A 271 -3.15 0.24 -0.93
CA PRO A 271 -4.52 -0.28 -1.07
C PRO A 271 -4.93 -1.15 0.13
N THR A 272 -6.25 -1.33 0.34
CA THR A 272 -6.75 -2.23 1.39
C THR A 272 -6.55 -3.70 1.03
N ALA A 273 -6.59 -4.57 2.03
CA ALA A 273 -6.43 -6.00 1.79
C ALA A 273 -7.56 -6.57 0.91
N ASP A 274 -8.79 -6.13 1.18
CA ASP A 274 -9.97 -6.48 0.39
C ASP A 274 -9.85 -6.01 -1.07
N ASP A 275 -9.46 -4.76 -1.31
CA ASP A 275 -9.29 -4.23 -2.67
C ASP A 275 -8.25 -5.04 -3.46
N CYS A 276 -7.13 -5.41 -2.83
CA CYS A 276 -6.09 -6.18 -3.48
C CYS A 276 -6.55 -7.60 -3.85
N LEU A 277 -7.19 -8.31 -2.92
CA LEU A 277 -7.66 -9.67 -3.17
C LEU A 277 -8.77 -9.71 -4.22
N ASN A 278 -9.68 -8.73 -4.20
CA ASN A 278 -10.70 -8.59 -5.24
C ASN A 278 -10.07 -8.36 -6.62
N PHE A 279 -9.07 -7.48 -6.72
CA PHE A 279 -8.34 -7.28 -7.96
C PHE A 279 -7.65 -8.56 -8.45
N VAL A 280 -6.91 -9.27 -7.59
CA VAL A 280 -6.22 -10.51 -7.95
C VAL A 280 -7.23 -11.53 -8.48
N ARG A 281 -8.33 -11.75 -7.76
CA ARG A 281 -9.39 -12.70 -8.16
C ARG A 281 -10.03 -12.34 -9.51
N GLU A 282 -10.32 -11.06 -9.73
CA GLU A 282 -10.95 -10.58 -10.97
C GLU A 282 -9.99 -10.61 -12.16
N ALA A 283 -8.72 -10.27 -11.94
CA ALA A 283 -7.71 -10.16 -12.99
C ALA A 283 -7.09 -11.51 -13.38
N GLU A 284 -7.02 -12.48 -12.46
CA GLU A 284 -6.48 -13.82 -12.74
C GLU A 284 -7.39 -14.64 -13.66
N ARG A 285 -8.71 -14.58 -13.49
CA ARG A 285 -9.67 -15.34 -14.33
C ARG A 285 -9.44 -15.15 -15.85
N PRO A 286 -9.40 -13.91 -16.39
CA PRO A 286 -9.14 -13.70 -17.80
C PRO A 286 -7.70 -14.02 -18.20
N ALA A 287 -6.72 -13.83 -17.30
CA ALA A 287 -5.32 -14.16 -17.57
C ALA A 287 -5.10 -15.68 -17.71
N LEU A 288 -5.67 -16.48 -16.82
CA LEU A 288 -5.65 -17.94 -16.86
C LEU A 288 -6.42 -18.49 -18.07
N ALA A 289 -7.56 -17.86 -18.44
CA ALA A 289 -8.28 -18.22 -19.65
C ALA A 289 -7.43 -18.01 -20.92
N ARG A 290 -6.68 -16.90 -21.00
CA ARG A 290 -5.74 -16.63 -22.11
C ARG A 290 -4.61 -17.66 -22.15
N LEU A 291 -4.03 -18.00 -21.00
CA LEU A 291 -3.03 -19.06 -20.87
C LEU A 291 -3.52 -20.40 -21.43
N ARG A 292 -4.72 -20.83 -21.05
CA ARG A 292 -5.36 -22.06 -21.56
C ARG A 292 -5.64 -22.00 -23.07
N SER A 293 -5.98 -20.82 -23.60
CA SER A 293 -6.25 -20.65 -25.04
C SER A 293 -4.99 -20.60 -25.91
N HIS A 294 -3.82 -20.32 -25.34
CA HIS A 294 -2.55 -20.20 -26.05
C HIS A 294 -1.64 -21.42 -25.90
N GLY A 295 -1.96 -22.37 -25.03
CA GLY A 295 -1.28 -23.66 -24.92
C GLY A 295 -2.28 -24.81 -25.00
N GLY A 296 -2.29 -25.55 -26.12
CA GLY A 296 -2.85 -26.90 -26.13
C GLY A 296 -2.12 -27.77 -25.08
N PRO A 297 -2.69 -28.93 -24.67
CA PRO A 297 -2.26 -29.70 -23.50
C PRO A 297 -0.80 -30.21 -23.50
N ALA A 298 0.02 -29.86 -24.49
CA ALA A 298 1.38 -30.36 -24.68
C ALA A 298 2.50 -29.30 -24.63
N MET A 299 2.23 -28.00 -24.46
CA MET A 299 3.29 -26.99 -24.27
C MET A 299 2.82 -25.83 -23.38
N VAL A 300 2.79 -26.06 -22.07
CA VAL A 300 3.01 -24.96 -21.14
C VAL A 300 4.52 -24.77 -21.11
N ASP A 301 5.04 -23.75 -21.80
CA ASP A 301 6.44 -23.34 -21.63
C ASP A 301 6.67 -23.14 -20.12
N GLU A 302 7.54 -23.95 -19.52
CA GLU A 302 7.90 -23.93 -18.09
C GLU A 302 8.48 -22.57 -17.61
N HIS A 303 8.52 -21.57 -18.48
CA HIS A 303 9.17 -20.28 -18.28
C HIS A 303 8.21 -19.09 -18.36
N LYS A 304 6.90 -19.31 -18.57
CA LYS A 304 5.90 -18.25 -18.62
C LYS A 304 5.34 -18.00 -17.21
N GLU A 305 5.78 -16.92 -16.57
CA GLU A 305 5.34 -16.53 -15.23
C GLU A 305 4.22 -15.49 -15.33
N LEU A 306 3.18 -15.63 -14.51
CA LEU A 306 2.24 -14.52 -14.31
C LEU A 306 2.90 -13.46 -13.42
N ARG A 307 2.78 -12.20 -13.82
CA ARG A 307 3.19 -11.06 -12.98
C ARG A 307 2.04 -10.08 -12.83
N TYR A 308 2.02 -9.43 -11.69
CA TYR A 308 0.99 -8.49 -11.29
C TYR A 308 1.62 -7.12 -11.17
N GLU A 309 1.06 -6.13 -11.84
CA GLU A 309 1.35 -4.72 -11.59
C GLU A 309 0.12 -4.13 -10.92
N LEU A 310 0.26 -3.80 -9.64
CA LEU A 310 -0.78 -3.21 -8.83
C LEU A 310 -0.50 -1.72 -8.72
N VAL A 311 -1.39 -0.90 -9.25
CA VAL A 311 -1.35 0.56 -9.17
C VAL A 311 -2.50 1.00 -8.29
N TRP A 312 -2.27 1.95 -7.38
CA TRP A 312 -3.32 2.50 -6.53
C TRP A 312 -3.31 4.01 -6.52
N ARG A 313 -4.48 4.58 -6.22
CA ARG A 313 -4.71 6.01 -6.07
C ARG A 313 -5.79 6.24 -5.03
N ASP A 314 -5.63 7.30 -4.23
CA ASP A 314 -6.54 7.63 -3.13
C ASP A 314 -6.74 6.42 -2.17
N GLY A 315 -5.70 5.60 -2.02
CA GLY A 315 -5.72 4.42 -1.17
C GLY A 315 -6.52 3.22 -1.70
N LYS A 316 -6.93 3.25 -2.98
CA LYS A 316 -7.70 2.18 -3.63
C LYS A 316 -6.99 1.67 -4.88
N VAL A 317 -7.17 0.39 -5.19
CA VAL A 317 -6.62 -0.20 -6.42
C VAL A 317 -7.22 0.49 -7.64
N ASP A 318 -6.36 1.02 -8.51
CA ASP A 318 -6.72 1.56 -9.81
C ASP A 318 -6.81 0.39 -10.79
N VAL A 319 -8.00 -0.19 -10.92
CA VAL A 319 -8.25 -1.37 -11.78
C VAL A 319 -7.93 -1.09 -13.25
N GLN A 320 -8.02 0.17 -13.71
CA GLN A 320 -7.73 0.51 -15.11
C GLN A 320 -6.23 0.51 -15.42
N ARG A 321 -5.40 0.83 -14.44
CA ARG A 321 -3.93 0.86 -14.58
C ARG A 321 -3.25 -0.39 -14.07
N SER A 322 -3.90 -1.09 -13.14
CA SER A 322 -3.44 -2.37 -12.63
C SER A 322 -3.65 -3.45 -13.68
N ARG A 323 -2.70 -4.38 -13.80
CA ARG A 323 -2.76 -5.43 -14.81
C ARG A 323 -2.07 -6.70 -14.36
N VAL A 324 -2.61 -7.81 -14.83
CA VAL A 324 -1.95 -9.11 -14.80
C VAL A 324 -1.46 -9.39 -16.21
N TYR A 325 -0.16 -9.65 -16.33
CA TYR A 325 0.46 -9.95 -17.61
C TYR A 325 1.34 -11.18 -17.51
N LEU A 326 1.46 -11.86 -18.64
CA LEU A 326 2.37 -12.98 -18.79
C LEU A 326 3.77 -12.40 -19.02
N TRP A 327 4.70 -12.69 -18.12
CA TRP A 327 6.08 -12.33 -18.29
C TRP A 327 6.81 -13.46 -19.01
N GLU A 328 7.37 -13.14 -20.16
CA GLU A 328 8.29 -14.02 -20.88
C GLU A 328 9.72 -13.54 -20.56
N PRO A 329 10.55 -14.34 -19.88
CA PRO A 329 11.96 -14.04 -19.74
C PRO A 329 12.54 -13.85 -21.13
N ASP A 330 13.04 -12.66 -21.41
CA ASP A 330 13.64 -12.31 -22.69
C ASP A 330 14.98 -13.06 -22.81
N PHE A 331 14.95 -14.34 -23.22
CA PHE A 331 16.12 -15.22 -23.27
C PHE A 331 17.24 -14.67 -24.16
N ARG A 332 16.92 -13.74 -25.06
CA ARG A 332 17.88 -13.02 -25.89
C ARG A 332 18.77 -12.06 -25.08
N LYS A 333 18.32 -11.63 -23.91
CA LYS A 333 19.04 -10.72 -22.99
C LYS A 333 19.69 -11.42 -21.81
N ASN A 334 19.38 -12.70 -21.56
CA ASN A 334 20.00 -13.48 -20.49
C ASN A 334 21.20 -14.28 -21.06
N PRO A 335 22.47 -14.02 -20.66
CA PRO A 335 23.64 -14.68 -21.24
C PRO A 335 23.59 -16.21 -21.11
N ALA A 336 23.08 -16.74 -19.99
CA ALA A 336 22.90 -18.17 -19.80
C ALA A 336 21.87 -18.81 -20.76
N GLY A 337 20.86 -18.03 -21.18
CA GLY A 337 19.86 -18.45 -22.17
C GLY A 337 20.41 -18.52 -23.60
N ARG A 338 21.34 -17.62 -23.96
CA ARG A 338 22.04 -17.66 -25.25
C ARG A 338 22.87 -18.94 -25.38
N ASP A 339 23.56 -19.34 -24.32
CA ASP A 339 24.41 -20.54 -24.34
C ASP A 339 23.56 -21.81 -24.46
N ALA A 340 22.43 -21.88 -23.76
CA ALA A 340 21.48 -23.00 -23.89
C ALA A 340 20.81 -23.08 -25.27
N GLN A 341 20.46 -21.93 -25.86
CA GLN A 341 19.85 -21.87 -27.19
C GLN A 341 20.88 -22.16 -28.30
N ALA A 342 22.13 -21.73 -28.13
CA ALA A 342 23.25 -22.08 -29.00
C ALA A 342 23.57 -23.58 -28.91
N ALA A 343 23.53 -24.18 -27.71
CA ALA A 343 23.72 -25.61 -27.52
C ALA A 343 22.62 -26.44 -28.18
N ARG A 344 21.35 -26.02 -28.09
CA ARG A 344 20.23 -26.67 -28.80
C ARG A 344 20.33 -26.53 -30.33
N GLY A 345 20.73 -25.36 -30.82
CA GLY A 345 20.99 -25.13 -32.25
C GLY A 345 22.15 -25.98 -32.78
N ALA A 346 23.22 -26.14 -31.98
CA ALA A 346 24.33 -27.01 -32.29
C ALA A 346 23.93 -28.50 -32.30
N ALA A 347 23.11 -28.95 -31.35
CA ALA A 347 22.59 -30.31 -31.32
C ALA A 347 21.71 -30.64 -32.55
N GLN A 348 20.84 -29.72 -32.97
CA GLN A 348 20.04 -29.89 -34.19
C GLN A 348 20.88 -29.82 -35.48
N ALA A 349 21.99 -29.08 -35.47
CA ALA A 349 22.93 -29.06 -36.59
C ALA A 349 23.72 -30.37 -36.70
N ILE A 350 24.03 -31.03 -35.57
CA ILE A 350 24.68 -32.34 -35.53
C ILE A 350 23.77 -33.44 -36.07
N GLU A 351 22.47 -33.42 -35.78
CA GLU A 351 21.50 -34.38 -36.34
C GLU A 351 21.32 -34.26 -37.86
N ARG A 352 21.59 -33.09 -38.45
CA ARG A 352 21.49 -32.88 -39.90
C ARG A 352 22.73 -33.31 -40.68
N GLY A 353 23.79 -33.75 -39.99
CA GLY A 353 25.06 -34.16 -40.58
C GLY A 353 25.82 -33.00 -41.24
N PRO A 354 27.17 -33.08 -41.35
CA PRO A 354 27.95 -32.04 -41.98
C PRO A 354 27.58 -31.92 -43.47
N MET A 355 27.07 -30.75 -43.86
CA MET A 355 26.89 -30.41 -45.27
C MET A 355 28.27 -30.16 -45.87
N VAL A 356 28.85 -31.16 -46.53
CA VAL A 356 30.04 -30.96 -47.37
C VAL A 356 29.60 -30.21 -48.62
N VAL A 357 29.90 -28.92 -48.67
CA VAL A 357 29.66 -28.09 -49.85
C VAL A 357 30.78 -28.39 -50.85
N ASP A 358 30.46 -29.16 -51.90
CA ASP A 358 31.30 -29.31 -53.09
C ASP A 358 31.40 -27.94 -53.79
N PRO A 359 32.60 -27.43 -54.12
CA PRO A 359 32.77 -26.14 -54.81
C PRO A 359 32.19 -26.07 -56.24
N ARG A 360 31.40 -27.04 -56.69
CA ARG A 360 30.68 -27.04 -57.98
C ARG A 360 29.16 -27.08 -57.88
N ASP A 361 28.60 -26.68 -56.75
CA ASP A 361 27.23 -26.15 -56.62
C ASP A 361 26.12 -27.03 -57.24
N ARG A 362 26.11 -28.33 -56.92
CA ARG A 362 24.91 -29.19 -57.04
C ARG A 362 24.80 -30.14 -55.85
N PRO A 363 23.63 -30.24 -55.19
CA PRO A 363 23.43 -31.19 -54.10
C PRO A 363 23.30 -32.61 -54.65
N VAL A 364 24.20 -33.52 -54.20
CA VAL A 364 24.07 -34.97 -54.42
C VAL A 364 23.80 -35.63 -53.07
N ARG A 365 22.67 -36.33 -52.93
CA ARG A 365 22.44 -37.23 -51.78
C ARG A 365 23.24 -38.50 -52.01
N ILE A 366 24.17 -38.81 -51.12
CA ILE A 366 24.81 -40.13 -51.07
C ILE A 366 23.76 -41.11 -50.53
N SER A 367 23.22 -41.96 -51.39
CA SER A 367 22.42 -43.12 -51.00
C SER A 367 23.36 -44.31 -50.75
N ASP A 368 23.25 -44.93 -49.58
CA ASP A 368 23.98 -46.16 -49.23
C ASP A 368 23.61 -47.31 -50.18
N GLY A 369 24.44 -47.50 -51.20
CA GLY A 369 24.36 -48.64 -52.10
C GLY A 369 25.10 -49.84 -51.52
N ARG A 370 24.38 -50.78 -50.90
CA ARG A 370 24.84 -52.17 -50.77
C ARG A 370 24.76 -52.82 -52.15
N GLY A 371 25.90 -53.21 -52.70
CA GLY A 371 26.01 -54.05 -53.89
C GLY A 371 26.87 -55.27 -53.58
N GLU A 372 26.34 -56.45 -53.90
CA GLU A 372 26.96 -57.77 -53.77
C GLU A 372 28.18 -57.93 -54.70
N LEU A 373 29.24 -58.56 -54.17
CA LEU A 373 29.84 -59.80 -54.65
C LEU A 373 30.75 -60.40 -53.57
#